data_AF-A0A329R593-F1
#
_entry.id   AF-A0A329R593-F1
#
_cell.length_a   1.000
_cell.length_b   1.000
_cell.length_c   1.000
_cell.angle_alpha   90.00
_cell.angle_beta   90.00
_cell.angle_gamma   90.00
#
_symmetry.space_group_name_H-M   'P 1'
#
loop_
_entity.id
_entity.type
_entity.pdbx_description
1 polymer ?
#
loop_
_entity_poly.entity_id
_entity_poly.type
_entity_poly.pdbx_seq_one_letter_code
_entity_poly.pdbx_strand_id
1 'polypeptide(L)'
;MKSIKDLLIWYNNLDVVLFIKAIKAQRELFKRFDMGMFADGVSLPGLSEKVKYQTCFINLQYPDKKPANAFQFPAKRMGGYKSQDAKAKRKFVMTLEHLNTLLQKQKYLCGLCYCQLTADTTSADRINNNLGHIDGNI
;
A
#
# COMPACT_ATOMS: atom_id res chain seq x y z
N MET A 1 15.63 -51.99 16.18
CA MET A 1 16.02 -51.77 14.77
C MET A 1 16.82 -53.00 14.35
N LYS A 2 16.23 -53.90 13.56
CA LYS A 2 16.80 -55.24 13.25
C LYS A 2 17.26 -55.36 11.79
N SER A 3 16.86 -54.44 10.92
CA SER A 3 17.21 -54.41 9.51
C SER A 3 17.42 -52.97 8.99
N ILE A 4 18.06 -52.83 7.82
CA ILE A 4 18.17 -51.54 7.10
C ILE A 4 16.78 -50.94 6.84
N LYS A 5 15.77 -51.78 6.56
CA LYS A 5 14.38 -51.34 6.39
C LYS A 5 13.85 -50.66 7.65
N ASP A 6 14.14 -51.19 8.84
CA ASP A 6 13.69 -50.59 10.10
C ASP A 6 14.36 -49.22 10.34
N LEU A 7 15.64 -49.08 9.96
CA LEU A 7 16.35 -47.81 10.01
C LEU A 7 15.72 -46.77 9.08
N LEU A 8 15.42 -47.15 7.84
CA LEU A 8 14.79 -46.26 6.86
C LEU A 8 13.38 -45.82 7.29
N ILE A 9 12.59 -46.72 7.87
CA ILE A 9 11.27 -46.38 8.41
C ILE A 9 11.41 -45.40 9.58
N TRP A 10 12.33 -45.66 10.51
CA TRP A 10 12.57 -44.78 11.65
C TRP A 10 13.03 -43.38 11.20
N TYR A 11 13.99 -43.31 10.27
CA TYR A 11 14.50 -42.07 9.72
C TYR A 11 13.41 -41.26 9.00
N ASN A 12 12.65 -41.92 8.11
CA ASN A 12 11.53 -41.27 7.42
C ASN A 12 10.47 -40.76 8.40
N ASN A 13 10.16 -41.53 9.45
CA ASN A 13 9.20 -41.08 10.45
C ASN A 13 9.70 -39.86 11.24
N LEU A 14 11.00 -39.79 11.55
CA LEU A 14 11.58 -38.61 12.21
C LEU A 14 11.43 -37.35 11.36
N ASP A 15 11.68 -37.43 10.06
CA ASP A 15 11.60 -36.27 9.16
C ASP A 15 10.16 -35.92 8.79
N VAL A 16 9.39 -36.90 8.30
CA VAL A 16 8.06 -36.69 7.71
C VAL A 16 7.04 -36.26 8.77
N VAL A 17 7.08 -36.82 9.99
CA VAL A 17 6.11 -36.47 11.03
C VAL A 17 6.30 -35.01 11.47
N LEU A 18 7.54 -34.58 11.66
CA LEU A 18 7.85 -33.20 12.01
C LEU A 18 7.51 -32.24 10.86
N PHE A 19 7.80 -32.63 9.63
CA PHE A 19 7.46 -31.84 8.45
C PHE A 19 5.95 -31.62 8.29
N ILE A 20 5.14 -32.68 8.44
CA ILE A 20 3.67 -32.57 8.41
C ILE A 20 3.17 -31.67 9.55
N LYS A 21 3.76 -31.78 10.74
CA LYS A 21 3.41 -30.92 11.88
C LYS A 21 3.72 -29.44 11.58
N ALA A 22 4.86 -29.16 10.96
CA ALA A 22 5.24 -27.81 10.55
C ALA A 22 4.27 -27.24 9.49
N ILE A 23 3.93 -28.01 8.45
CA ILE A 23 2.95 -27.59 7.44
C ILE A 23 1.59 -27.29 8.06
N LYS A 24 1.12 -28.14 8.98
CA LYS A 24 -0.14 -27.90 9.69
C LYS A 24 -0.08 -26.60 10.50
N ALA A 25 0.98 -26.38 11.26
CA ALA A 25 1.16 -25.15 12.04
C ALA A 25 1.21 -23.90 11.14
N GLN A 26 1.91 -23.97 10.02
CA GLN A 26 1.98 -22.91 9.02
C GLN A 26 0.59 -22.61 8.44
N ARG A 27 -0.15 -23.64 8.02
CA ARG A 27 -1.53 -23.50 7.49
C ARG A 27 -2.46 -22.84 8.51
N GLU A 28 -2.39 -23.24 9.77
CA GLU A 28 -3.24 -22.66 10.82
C GLU A 28 -2.90 -21.19 11.11
N LEU A 29 -1.61 -20.79 11.00
CA LEU A 29 -1.22 -19.38 11.09
C LEU A 29 -1.91 -18.54 10.01
N PHE A 30 -1.82 -18.95 8.75
CA PHE A 30 -2.43 -18.22 7.63
C PHE A 30 -3.94 -18.13 7.74
N LYS A 31 -4.61 -19.24 8.14
CA LYS A 31 -6.06 -19.25 8.35
C LYS A 31 -6.49 -18.34 9.50
N ARG A 32 -5.78 -18.37 10.63
CA ARG A 32 -6.15 -17.60 11.83
C ARG A 32 -6.20 -16.09 11.58
N PHE A 33 -5.31 -15.58 10.74
CA PHE A 33 -5.18 -14.16 10.46
C PHE A 33 -5.70 -13.76 9.07
N ASP A 34 -6.40 -14.67 8.38
CA ASP A 34 -6.91 -14.47 7.03
C ASP A 34 -5.85 -13.92 6.05
N MET A 35 -4.68 -14.57 6.04
CA MET A 35 -3.53 -14.17 5.24
C MET A 35 -3.33 -15.08 4.02
N GLY A 36 -2.95 -14.48 2.90
CA GLY A 36 -2.58 -15.18 1.67
C GLY A 36 -1.11 -15.59 1.69
N MET A 37 -0.84 -16.90 1.71
CA MET A 37 0.52 -17.47 1.77
C MET A 37 1.46 -17.01 0.65
N PHE A 38 0.94 -16.70 -0.54
CA PHE A 38 1.73 -16.24 -1.68
C PHE A 38 1.72 -14.73 -1.91
N ALA A 39 0.84 -14.00 -1.21
CA ALA A 39 0.61 -12.57 -1.43
C ALA A 39 1.15 -11.70 -0.29
N ASP A 40 1.05 -12.18 0.95
CA ASP A 40 1.31 -11.36 2.15
C ASP A 40 2.72 -11.47 2.68
N GLY A 41 3.39 -12.58 2.37
CA GLY A 41 4.75 -12.83 2.80
C GLY A 41 4.98 -14.31 3.13
N VAL A 42 6.21 -14.76 2.91
CA VAL A 42 6.64 -16.12 3.27
C VAL A 42 7.51 -16.10 4.53
N SER A 43 8.15 -14.95 4.83
CA SER A 43 9.04 -14.80 5.97
C SER A 43 8.27 -14.44 7.25
N LEU A 44 8.74 -14.96 8.37
CA LEU A 44 8.15 -14.67 9.69
C LEU A 44 8.10 -13.16 10.00
N PRO A 45 9.14 -12.34 9.71
CA PRO A 45 9.06 -10.90 9.94
C PRO A 45 7.94 -10.21 9.16
N GLY A 46 7.78 -10.51 7.85
CA GLY A 46 6.73 -9.91 7.02
C GLY A 46 5.32 -10.29 7.49
N LEU A 47 5.13 -11.56 7.87
CA LEU A 47 3.87 -12.01 8.46
C LEU A 47 3.59 -11.37 9.81
N SER A 48 4.62 -11.22 10.65
CA SER A 48 4.48 -10.62 11.99
C SER A 48 4.08 -9.15 11.91
N GLU A 49 4.60 -8.41 10.93
CA GLU A 49 4.19 -7.03 10.66
C GLU A 49 2.71 -6.95 10.29
N LYS A 50 2.24 -7.80 9.37
CA LYS A 50 0.83 -7.81 8.96
C LYS A 50 -0.10 -8.16 10.12
N VAL A 51 0.24 -9.19 10.89
CA VAL A 51 -0.50 -9.58 12.10
C VAL A 51 -0.53 -8.43 13.12
N LYS A 52 0.58 -7.73 13.32
CA LYS A 52 0.64 -6.55 14.21
C LYS A 52 -0.33 -5.46 13.75
N TYR A 53 -0.39 -5.14 12.45
CA TYR A 53 -1.37 -4.18 11.91
C TYR A 53 -2.82 -4.64 12.12
N GLN A 54 -3.10 -5.92 11.91
CA GLN A 54 -4.43 -6.47 12.12
C GLN A 54 -4.87 -6.57 13.59
N THR A 55 -3.93 -6.63 14.55
CA THR A 55 -4.27 -6.91 15.97
C THR A 55 -4.06 -5.71 16.88
N CYS A 56 -2.92 -5.02 16.76
CA CYS A 56 -2.57 -3.89 17.63
C CYS A 56 -3.26 -2.59 17.21
N PHE A 57 -3.68 -2.50 15.94
CA PHE A 57 -4.16 -1.26 15.35
C PHE A 57 -5.62 -1.34 14.87
N ILE A 58 -6.39 -2.33 15.37
CA ILE A 58 -7.84 -2.49 15.07
C ILE A 58 -8.61 -1.20 15.40
N ASN A 59 -8.21 -0.52 16.47
CA ASN A 59 -8.85 0.70 16.95
C ASN A 59 -8.24 1.98 16.34
N LEU A 60 -7.36 1.87 15.35
CA LEU A 60 -6.92 3.06 14.62
C LEU A 60 -8.12 3.67 13.93
N GLN A 61 -8.47 4.87 14.36
CA GLN A 61 -9.46 5.67 13.66
C GLN A 61 -8.80 6.30 12.45
N TYR A 62 -9.46 6.20 11.30
CA TYR A 62 -9.10 7.03 10.17
C TYR A 62 -9.23 8.50 10.58
N PRO A 63 -8.32 9.37 10.11
CA PRO A 63 -8.45 10.80 10.35
C PRO A 63 -9.81 11.32 9.89
N ASP A 64 -10.39 12.22 10.67
CA ASP A 64 -11.66 12.84 10.32
C ASP A 64 -11.58 13.54 8.97
N LYS A 65 -12.53 13.25 8.09
CA LYS A 65 -12.65 13.89 6.76
C LYS A 65 -13.31 15.26 6.84
N LYS A 66 -12.89 16.09 7.79
CA LYS A 66 -13.43 17.43 7.99
C LYS A 66 -13.00 18.33 6.81
N PRO A 67 -13.93 18.85 5.99
CA PRO A 67 -13.58 19.69 4.84
C PRO A 67 -12.67 20.86 5.24
N ALA A 68 -11.69 21.19 4.39
CA ALA A 68 -10.85 22.37 4.60
C ALA A 68 -11.49 23.62 3.98
N ASN A 69 -10.91 24.79 4.28
CA ASN A 69 -11.32 26.06 3.67
C ASN A 69 -11.07 26.03 2.16
N ALA A 70 -12.00 26.58 1.38
CA ALA A 70 -11.85 26.66 -0.06
C ALA A 70 -10.69 27.59 -0.44
N PHE A 71 -9.88 27.17 -1.41
CA PHE A 71 -8.81 27.96 -1.98
C PHE A 71 -8.58 27.58 -3.45
N GLN A 72 -7.84 28.41 -4.17
CA GLN A 72 -7.48 28.17 -5.57
C GLN A 72 -6.09 27.54 -5.66
N PHE A 73 -5.91 26.58 -6.57
CA PHE A 73 -4.64 25.92 -6.78
C PHE A 73 -3.54 26.93 -7.17
N PRO A 74 -2.37 26.93 -6.52
CA PRO A 74 -1.32 27.91 -6.81
C PRO A 74 -0.73 27.75 -8.21
N ALA A 75 -0.85 28.80 -9.03
CA ALA A 75 -0.27 28.84 -10.39
C ALA A 75 1.24 28.56 -10.41
N LYS A 76 1.97 29.03 -9.39
CA LYS A 76 3.41 28.78 -9.23
C LYS A 76 3.74 27.28 -9.17
N ARG A 77 2.91 26.48 -8.48
CA ARG A 77 3.10 25.01 -8.39
C ARG A 77 2.87 24.33 -9.74
N MET A 78 1.83 24.74 -10.46
CA MET A 78 1.54 24.24 -11.82
C MET A 78 2.69 24.51 -12.79
N GLY A 79 3.34 25.69 -12.71
CA GLY A 79 4.54 26.00 -13.50
C GLY A 79 5.70 25.02 -13.25
N GLY A 80 5.86 24.58 -11.99
CA GLY A 80 6.81 23.53 -11.61
C GLY A 80 6.52 22.20 -12.29
N TYR A 81 5.27 21.74 -12.26
CA TYR A 81 4.86 20.48 -12.90
C TYR A 81 5.06 20.48 -14.41
N LYS A 82 4.73 21.59 -15.08
CA LYS A 82 4.98 21.76 -16.52
C LYS A 82 6.46 21.61 -16.86
N SER A 83 7.34 22.20 -16.05
CA SER A 83 8.80 22.09 -16.22
C SER A 83 9.31 20.66 -15.99
N GLN A 84 8.77 19.96 -14.99
CA GLN A 84 9.12 18.58 -14.70
C GLN A 84 8.72 17.62 -15.83
N ASP A 85 7.49 17.76 -16.34
CA ASP A 85 7.01 16.95 -17.46
C ASP A 85 7.80 17.22 -18.74
N ALA A 86 8.09 18.50 -19.03
CA ALA A 86 8.91 18.87 -20.18
C ALA A 86 10.31 18.25 -20.11
N LYS A 87 10.98 18.32 -18.94
CA LYS A 87 12.32 17.73 -18.73
C LYS A 87 12.33 16.22 -18.96
N ALA A 88 11.25 15.54 -18.55
CA ALA A 88 11.10 14.10 -18.70
C ALA A 88 10.40 13.67 -19.99
N LYS A 89 10.16 14.60 -20.93
CA LYS A 89 9.46 14.35 -22.22
C LYS A 89 8.06 13.71 -22.03
N ARG A 90 7.36 14.08 -20.96
CA ARG A 90 6.00 13.65 -20.65
C ARG A 90 4.96 14.66 -21.16
N LYS A 91 3.76 14.17 -21.51
CA LYS A 91 2.63 15.01 -21.93
C LYS A 91 2.03 15.75 -20.73
N PHE A 92 1.79 17.05 -20.88
CA PHE A 92 1.13 17.88 -19.87
C PHE A 92 -0.17 18.44 -20.45
N VAL A 93 -1.32 18.17 -19.81
CA VAL A 93 -2.66 18.60 -20.27
C VAL A 93 -3.44 19.36 -19.19
N MET A 94 -2.92 19.44 -17.96
CA MET A 94 -3.64 20.08 -16.86
C MET A 94 -3.85 21.58 -17.03
N THR A 95 -5.03 22.05 -16.62
CA THR A 95 -5.38 23.46 -16.48
C THR A 95 -5.62 23.78 -15.00
N LEU A 96 -5.50 25.06 -14.62
CA LEU A 96 -5.82 25.48 -13.26
C LEU A 96 -7.28 25.19 -12.89
N GLU A 97 -8.20 25.42 -13.83
CA GLU A 97 -9.62 25.13 -13.64
C GLU A 97 -9.89 23.65 -13.34
N HIS A 98 -9.19 22.76 -14.04
CA HIS A 98 -9.28 21.33 -13.78
C HIS A 98 -8.74 20.97 -12.38
N LEU A 99 -7.58 21.51 -12.00
CA LEU A 99 -7.00 21.31 -10.65
C LEU A 99 -7.92 21.84 -9.54
N ASN A 100 -8.57 22.98 -9.75
CA ASN A 100 -9.55 23.54 -8.83
C ASN A 100 -10.80 22.65 -8.72
N THR A 101 -11.27 22.10 -9.84
CA THR A 101 -12.38 21.13 -9.86
C THR A 101 -12.02 19.88 -9.05
N LEU A 102 -10.79 19.36 -9.19
CA LEU A 102 -10.30 18.23 -8.40
C LEU A 102 -10.22 18.57 -6.90
N LEU A 103 -9.67 19.74 -6.53
CA LEU A 103 -9.63 20.23 -5.15
C LEU A 103 -11.03 20.29 -4.51
N GLN A 104 -12.00 20.82 -5.24
CA GLN A 104 -13.38 20.90 -4.76
C GLN A 104 -13.99 19.51 -4.57
N LYS A 105 -13.80 18.59 -5.54
CA LYS A 105 -14.28 17.21 -5.45
C LYS A 105 -13.73 16.46 -4.23
N GLN A 106 -12.45 16.67 -3.90
CA GLN A 106 -11.81 16.06 -2.71
C GLN A 106 -12.02 16.86 -1.41
N LYS A 107 -12.89 17.87 -1.41
CA LYS A 107 -13.18 18.73 -0.25
C LYS A 107 -11.94 19.39 0.36
N TYR A 108 -10.95 19.68 -0.48
CA TYR A 108 -9.67 20.29 -0.08
C TYR A 108 -8.90 19.45 0.96
N LEU A 109 -9.05 18.12 0.91
CA LEU A 109 -8.33 17.17 1.75
C LEU A 109 -7.28 16.42 0.93
N CYS A 110 -6.19 16.02 1.58
CA CYS A 110 -5.22 15.10 0.98
C CYS A 110 -5.88 13.74 0.72
N GLY A 111 -5.76 13.20 -0.50
CA GLY A 111 -6.31 11.89 -0.86
C GLY A 111 -5.70 10.71 -0.08
N LEU A 112 -4.49 10.88 0.49
CA LEU A 112 -3.80 9.82 1.23
C LEU A 112 -4.07 9.87 2.73
N CYS A 113 -3.91 11.03 3.36
CA CYS A 113 -3.95 11.18 4.82
C CYS A 113 -5.15 11.98 5.35
N TYR A 114 -6.00 12.50 4.47
CA TYR A 114 -7.15 13.37 4.81
C TYR A 114 -6.83 14.65 5.58
N CYS A 115 -5.55 15.03 5.70
CA CYS A 115 -5.18 16.32 6.25
C CYS A 115 -5.73 17.46 5.39
N GLN A 116 -6.11 18.56 6.05
CA GLN A 116 -6.62 19.76 5.42
C GLN A 116 -5.52 20.43 4.58
N LEU A 117 -5.80 20.65 3.30
CA LEU A 117 -4.88 21.30 2.38
C LEU A 117 -5.03 22.82 2.46
N THR A 118 -3.92 23.51 2.19
CA THR A 118 -3.86 24.95 1.98
C THR A 118 -3.17 25.23 0.65
N ALA A 119 -3.16 26.49 0.22
CA ALA A 119 -2.39 26.92 -0.94
C ALA A 119 -0.89 26.55 -0.81
N ASP A 120 -0.35 26.54 0.40
CA ASP A 120 1.05 26.22 0.64
C ASP A 120 1.33 24.72 0.71
N THR A 121 0.35 23.89 1.09
CA THR A 121 0.56 22.44 1.28
C THR A 121 0.02 21.59 0.14
N THR A 122 -0.85 22.14 -0.71
CA THR A 122 -1.44 21.37 -1.81
C THR A 122 -0.42 20.91 -2.85
N SER A 123 -0.62 19.72 -3.40
CA SER A 123 0.12 19.21 -4.55
C SER A 123 -0.79 18.36 -5.43
N ALA A 124 -0.49 18.35 -6.73
CA ALA A 124 -1.12 17.47 -7.70
C ALA A 124 -0.09 16.40 -8.07
N ASP A 125 -0.13 15.27 -7.36
CA ASP A 125 0.83 14.18 -7.57
C ASP A 125 0.33 13.19 -8.63
N ARG A 126 1.24 12.52 -9.32
CA ARG A 126 0.85 11.61 -10.41
C ARG A 126 0.58 10.22 -9.90
N ILE A 127 -0.52 9.61 -10.33
CA ILE A 127 -0.84 8.22 -10.00
C ILE A 127 0.20 7.28 -10.62
N ASN A 128 0.50 7.47 -11.91
CA ASN A 128 1.55 6.75 -12.62
C ASN A 128 2.71 7.68 -12.98
N ASN A 129 3.89 7.37 -12.42
CA ASN A 129 5.10 8.16 -12.60
C ASN A 129 5.70 8.09 -14.03
N ASN A 130 5.28 7.13 -14.85
CA ASN A 130 5.71 7.04 -16.26
C ASN A 130 4.89 7.98 -17.16
N LEU A 131 3.71 8.41 -16.72
CA LEU A 131 2.85 9.36 -17.43
C LEU A 131 3.05 10.78 -16.88
N GLY A 132 2.64 11.79 -17.65
CA GLY A 132 2.67 13.19 -17.22
C GLY A 132 1.41 13.61 -16.47
N HIS A 133 1.30 14.90 -16.18
CA HIS A 133 0.10 15.46 -15.57
C HIS A 133 -1.00 15.59 -16.65
N ILE A 134 -1.82 14.55 -16.74
CA ILE A 134 -2.94 14.39 -17.68
C ILE A 134 -4.20 14.02 -16.90
N ASP A 135 -5.36 14.19 -17.55
CA ASP A 135 -6.65 13.84 -16.94
C ASP A 135 -6.70 12.34 -16.61
N GLY A 136 -7.16 12.01 -15.42
CA GLY A 136 -7.16 10.65 -14.86
C GLY A 136 -5.79 10.14 -14.37
N ASN A 137 -4.73 10.96 -14.33
CA ASN A 137 -3.42 10.59 -13.79
C ASN A 137 -2.93 11.52 -12.67
N ILE A 138 -3.87 12.17 -11.97
CA ILE A 138 -3.65 13.08 -10.83
C ILE A 138 -4.58 12.68 -9.69
#